data_AF-A0A8X6U2F1-F1
#
_entry.id   AF-A0A8X6U2F1-F1
#
_cell.length_a   1.000
_cell.length_b   1.000
_cell.length_c   1.000
_cell.angle_alpha   90.00
_cell.angle_beta   90.00
_cell.angle_gamma   90.00
#
_symmetry.space_group_name_H-M   'P 1'
#
loop_
_entity.id
_entity.type
_entity.pdbx_description
1 polymer ?
#
loop_
_entity_poly.entity_id
_entity_poly.type
_entity_poly.pdbx_seq_one_letter_code
_entity_poly.pdbx_strand_id
1 'polypeptide(L)'
;FGGTVTEDLDETSRKESCLSKGSAERLGKLALKIENFYKSSRDIEWGIFKGEIYILQSRPVTNIAPETEHEMKHEFDIPLRCEVEYFTVANVAEAMPGATFRLLGIEVLTKYLNNVFRVNNFLVF
;
A
#
# COMPACT_ATOMS: atom_id res chain seq x y z
N PHE A 1 -10.54 -35.84 16.32
CA PHE A 1 -11.19 -35.70 15.01
C PHE A 1 -11.50 -34.23 14.82
N GLY A 2 -10.83 -33.57 13.87
CA GLY A 2 -11.15 -32.19 13.49
C GLY A 2 -12.17 -32.20 12.35
N GLY A 3 -13.13 -31.30 12.39
CA GLY A 3 -14.18 -31.14 11.40
C GLY A 3 -14.87 -29.80 11.56
N THR A 4 -15.65 -29.41 10.57
CA THR A 4 -16.48 -28.21 10.59
C THR A 4 -17.94 -28.60 10.58
N VAL A 5 -18.77 -27.81 11.26
CA VAL A 5 -20.23 -27.93 11.25
C VAL A 5 -20.78 -26.61 10.74
N THR A 6 -21.76 -26.69 9.84
CA THR A 6 -22.49 -25.52 9.37
C THR A 6 -23.82 -25.47 10.10
N GLU A 7 -24.13 -24.33 10.71
CA GLU A 7 -25.41 -24.09 11.37
C GLU A 7 -26.07 -22.87 10.74
N ASP A 8 -27.39 -22.94 10.61
CA ASP A 8 -28.18 -21.83 10.10
C ASP A 8 -28.39 -20.77 11.18
N LEU A 9 -28.13 -19.51 10.81
CA LEU A 9 -28.43 -18.36 11.65
C LEU A 9 -29.93 -18.03 11.60
N ASP A 10 -30.46 -17.55 12.71
CA ASP A 10 -31.82 -17.04 12.80
C ASP A 10 -31.98 -15.75 11.95
N GLU A 11 -33.23 -15.42 11.59
CA GLU A 11 -33.52 -14.26 10.75
C GLU A 11 -33.10 -12.91 11.36
N THR A 12 -32.98 -12.84 12.69
CA THR A 12 -32.60 -11.61 13.40
C THR A 12 -31.10 -11.41 13.30
N SER A 13 -30.31 -12.43 13.62
CA SER A 13 -28.84 -12.39 13.50
C SER A 13 -28.37 -12.14 12.08
N ARG A 14 -29.11 -12.58 11.06
CA ARG A 14 -28.77 -12.29 9.64
C ARG A 14 -28.89 -10.81 9.27
N LYS A 15 -29.70 -10.03 9.99
CA LYS A 15 -29.90 -8.58 9.75
C LYS A 15 -28.97 -7.72 10.59
N GLU A 16 -28.33 -8.30 11.60
CA GLU A 16 -27.39 -7.61 12.46
C GLU A 16 -25.99 -7.56 11.83
N SER A 17 -25.24 -6.51 12.16
CA SER A 17 -23.85 -6.38 11.75
C SER A 17 -23.00 -7.40 12.51
N CYS A 18 -22.19 -8.18 11.78
CA CYS A 18 -21.24 -9.12 12.39
C CYS A 18 -20.14 -8.44 13.22
N LEU A 19 -19.97 -7.12 13.06
CA LEU A 19 -19.01 -6.31 13.78
C LEU A 19 -19.68 -5.14 14.48
N SER A 20 -19.27 -4.89 15.73
CA SER A 20 -19.52 -3.63 16.39
C SER A 20 -18.69 -2.52 15.77
N LYS A 21 -19.19 -1.27 15.82
CA LYS A 21 -18.50 -0.10 15.26
C LYS A 21 -17.06 0.06 15.76
N GLY A 22 -16.82 -0.18 17.06
CA GLY A 22 -15.47 -0.11 17.64
C GLY A 22 -14.53 -1.20 17.14
N SER A 23 -15.04 -2.41 16.90
CA SER A 23 -14.24 -3.51 16.35
C SER A 23 -13.88 -3.24 14.88
N ALA A 24 -14.82 -2.72 14.10
CA ALA A 24 -14.57 -2.31 12.72
C ALA A 24 -13.51 -1.20 12.62
N GLU A 25 -13.54 -0.21 13.52
CA GLU A 25 -12.53 0.85 13.55
C GLU A 25 -11.14 0.32 13.92
N ARG A 26 -11.05 -0.59 14.92
CA ARG A 26 -9.80 -1.26 15.29
C ARG A 26 -9.23 -2.06 14.11
N LEU A 27 -10.09 -2.81 13.41
CA LEU A 27 -9.71 -3.59 12.24
C LEU A 27 -9.20 -2.70 11.11
N GLY A 28 -9.89 -1.60 10.80
CA GLY A 28 -9.46 -0.64 9.78
C GLY A 28 -8.09 -0.02 10.09
N LYS A 29 -7.84 0.38 11.35
CA LYS A 29 -6.53 0.89 11.78
C LYS A 29 -5.42 -0.16 11.64
N LEU A 30 -5.73 -1.44 11.89
CA LEU A 30 -4.78 -2.53 11.71
C LEU A 30 -4.50 -2.79 10.22
N ALA A 31 -5.53 -2.76 9.38
CA ALA A 31 -5.39 -2.93 7.93
C ALA A 31 -4.48 -1.84 7.32
N LEU A 32 -4.67 -0.57 7.71
CA LEU A 32 -3.81 0.54 7.28
C LEU A 32 -2.34 0.37 7.70
N LYS A 33 -2.10 -0.15 8.91
CA LYS A 33 -0.74 -0.46 9.37
C LYS A 33 -0.09 -1.56 8.52
N ILE A 34 -0.85 -2.58 8.16
CA ILE A 34 -0.38 -3.69 7.32
C ILE A 34 -0.08 -3.20 5.91
N GLU A 35 -0.95 -2.39 5.31
CA GLU A 35 -0.73 -1.78 4.00
C GLU A 35 0.51 -0.89 4.00
N ASN A 36 0.67 -0.01 5.00
CA ASN A 36 1.85 0.85 5.13
C ASN A 36 3.15 0.04 5.34
N PHE A 37 3.08 -1.13 5.99
CA PHE A 37 4.23 -2.00 6.17
C PHE A 37 4.66 -2.67 4.87
N TYR A 38 3.70 -3.18 4.08
CA TYR A 38 3.99 -3.85 2.79
C TYR A 38 4.08 -2.89 1.60
N LYS A 39 3.79 -1.60 1.81
CA LYS A 39 3.79 -0.55 0.78
C LYS A 39 2.95 -0.91 -0.46
N SER A 40 1.89 -1.67 -0.23
CA SER A 40 1.06 -2.20 -1.30
C SER A 40 -0.24 -2.77 -0.75
N SER A 41 -1.32 -2.67 -1.53
CA SER A 41 -2.62 -3.17 -1.11
C SER A 41 -2.60 -4.69 -0.90
N ARG A 42 -3.18 -5.12 0.22
CA ARG A 42 -3.21 -6.51 0.66
C ARG A 42 -4.64 -7.00 0.79
N ASP A 43 -4.87 -8.24 0.40
CA ASP A 43 -6.04 -9.02 0.78
C ASP A 43 -5.71 -9.78 2.08
N ILE A 44 -6.53 -9.62 3.11
CA ILE A 44 -6.22 -10.01 4.49
C ILE A 44 -7.34 -10.88 5.05
N GLU A 45 -6.99 -12.09 5.47
CA GLU A 45 -7.87 -12.97 6.24
C GLU A 45 -7.65 -12.72 7.74
N TRP A 46 -8.73 -12.44 8.46
CA TRP A 46 -8.71 -12.10 9.87
C TRP A 46 -9.83 -12.82 10.63
N GLY A 47 -9.67 -12.94 11.94
CA GLY A 47 -10.66 -13.50 12.85
C GLY A 47 -10.64 -12.79 14.19
N ILE A 48 -11.76 -12.82 14.91
CA ILE A 48 -11.85 -12.26 16.27
C ILE A 48 -12.02 -13.41 17.25
N PHE A 49 -11.13 -13.46 18.24
CA PHE A 49 -11.22 -14.41 19.35
C PHE A 49 -11.05 -13.68 20.67
N LYS A 50 -12.02 -13.83 21.58
CA LYS A 50 -12.05 -13.16 22.90
C LYS A 50 -11.85 -11.63 22.85
N GLY A 51 -12.38 -10.97 21.81
CA GLY A 51 -12.30 -9.51 21.64
C GLY A 51 -10.99 -9.00 21.04
N GLU A 52 -10.06 -9.90 20.71
CA GLU A 52 -8.81 -9.59 20.02
C GLU A 52 -8.85 -10.02 18.56
N ILE A 53 -8.23 -9.22 17.70
CA ILE A 53 -8.18 -9.44 16.25
C ILE A 53 -6.89 -10.19 15.93
N TYR A 54 -7.03 -11.32 15.24
CA TYR A 54 -5.93 -12.13 14.74
C TYR A 54 -5.90 -12.08 13.23
N ILE A 55 -4.71 -11.94 12.66
CA ILE A 55 -4.48 -12.02 11.21
C ILE A 55 -4.02 -13.44 10.90
N LEU A 56 -4.74 -14.12 10.01
CA LEU A 56 -4.44 -15.50 9.60
C LEU A 56 -3.59 -15.51 8.32
N GLN A 57 -3.94 -14.67 7.35
CA GLN A 57 -3.26 -14.59 6.07
C GLN A 57 -3.22 -13.15 5.55
N SER A 58 -2.14 -12.79 4.85
CA SER A 58 -2.04 -11.52 4.11
C SER A 58 -1.35 -11.79 2.77
N ARG A 59 -2.04 -11.46 1.67
CA ARG A 59 -1.54 -11.68 0.30
C ARG A 59 -1.62 -10.41 -0.53
N PRO A 60 -0.72 -10.22 -1.52
CA PRO A 60 -0.85 -9.15 -2.50
C PRO A 60 -2.18 -9.20 -3.26
N VAL A 61 -2.83 -8.05 -3.41
CA VAL A 61 -3.90 -7.89 -4.42
C VAL A 61 -3.22 -7.77 -5.78
N THR A 62 -3.46 -8.75 -6.66
CA THR A 62 -2.88 -8.79 -8.01
C THR A 62 -3.84 -8.30 -9.10
N ASN A 63 -5.13 -8.18 -8.78
CA ASN A 63 -6.16 -7.73 -9.71
C ASN A 63 -6.49 -6.25 -9.51
N ILE A 64 -5.46 -5.41 -9.47
CA ILE A 64 -5.67 -3.97 -9.66
C ILE A 64 -6.04 -3.79 -11.14
N ALA A 65 -6.97 -2.87 -11.44
CA ALA A 65 -7.42 -2.60 -12.80
C ALA A 65 -6.23 -2.51 -13.78
N PRO A 66 -6.38 -2.97 -15.03
CA PRO A 66 -5.32 -2.83 -16.02
C PRO A 66 -4.88 -1.38 -16.04
N GLU A 67 -3.58 -1.17 -15.92
CA GLU A 67 -2.99 0.15 -16.01
C GLU A 67 -3.52 0.83 -17.29
N THR A 68 -3.95 2.07 -17.15
CA THR A 68 -4.47 2.85 -18.28
C THR A 68 -3.36 2.97 -19.32
N GLU A 69 -3.69 3.11 -20.62
CA GLU A 69 -2.65 3.33 -21.65
C GLU A 69 -1.66 4.45 -21.30
N HIS A 70 -2.12 5.46 -20.56
CA HIS A 70 -1.29 6.52 -20.01
C HIS A 70 -0.29 6.00 -18.97
N GLU A 71 -0.75 5.21 -18.00
CA GLU A 71 0.09 4.61 -16.95
C GLU A 71 1.11 3.63 -17.55
N MET A 72 0.70 2.83 -18.54
CA MET A 72 1.62 1.92 -19.27
C MET A 72 2.68 2.68 -20.07
N LYS A 73 2.32 3.79 -20.73
CA LYS A 73 3.28 4.63 -21.48
C LYS A 73 4.27 5.34 -20.57
N HIS A 74 3.86 5.64 -19.33
CA HIS A 74 4.67 6.31 -18.33
C HIS A 74 5.24 5.36 -17.26
N GLU A 75 5.12 4.03 -17.42
CA GLU A 75 5.58 3.01 -16.46
C GLU A 75 7.08 3.14 -16.17
N PHE A 76 7.85 3.55 -17.19
CA PHE A 76 9.30 3.71 -17.12
C PHE A 76 9.76 5.16 -16.87
N ASP A 77 8.82 6.10 -16.83
CA ASP A 77 9.12 7.52 -16.57
C ASP A 77 9.28 7.81 -15.08
N ILE A 78 8.90 6.85 -14.22
CA ILE A 78 8.95 6.99 -12.77
C ILE A 78 9.90 5.94 -12.18
N PRO A 79 10.80 6.30 -11.25
CA PRO A 79 11.83 5.38 -10.83
C PRO A 79 11.37 4.26 -9.88
N LEU A 80 10.14 4.31 -9.33
CA LEU A 80 9.49 3.29 -8.46
C LEU A 80 8.08 3.77 -8.07
N ARG A 81 7.17 2.84 -7.72
CA ARG A 81 5.90 3.15 -7.03
C ARG A 81 6.21 3.76 -5.65
N CYS A 82 6.23 5.09 -5.55
CA CYS A 82 6.52 5.84 -4.33
C CYS A 82 5.39 6.85 -4.10
N GLU A 83 4.94 6.99 -2.84
CA GLU A 83 3.89 7.96 -2.45
C GLU A 83 4.36 9.42 -2.53
N VAL A 84 5.66 9.66 -2.66
CA VAL A 84 6.27 11.00 -2.72
C VAL A 84 6.83 11.25 -4.11
N GLU A 85 6.18 12.16 -4.83
CA GLU A 85 6.58 12.62 -6.16
C GLU A 85 7.50 13.84 -6.04
N TYR A 86 8.63 13.81 -6.74
CA TYR A 86 9.51 14.96 -6.93
C TYR A 86 9.53 15.31 -8.41
N PHE A 87 8.97 16.46 -8.78
CA PHE A 87 9.03 16.97 -10.15
C PHE A 87 10.28 17.80 -10.35
N THR A 88 11.00 17.54 -11.44
CA THR A 88 12.10 18.41 -11.89
C THR A 88 11.81 18.82 -13.32
N VAL A 89 12.05 20.09 -13.66
CA VAL A 89 11.99 20.58 -15.05
C VAL A 89 13.22 20.16 -15.86
N ALA A 90 14.18 19.47 -15.25
CA ALA A 90 15.35 18.97 -15.92
C ALA A 90 14.99 17.72 -16.71
N ASN A 91 15.21 17.77 -18.01
CA ASN A 91 15.05 16.64 -18.90
C ASN A 91 16.23 15.68 -18.64
N VAL A 92 16.16 14.86 -17.58
CA VAL A 92 17.31 14.09 -17.07
C VAL A 92 17.89 13.18 -18.15
N ALA A 93 17.05 12.64 -19.02
CA ALA A 93 17.48 11.82 -20.16
C ALA A 93 18.27 12.61 -21.23
N GLU A 94 17.98 13.91 -21.38
CA GLU A 94 18.70 14.81 -22.29
C GLU A 94 19.99 15.34 -21.64
N ALA A 95 19.90 15.73 -20.36
CA ALA A 95 21.04 16.27 -19.60
C ALA A 95 22.08 15.19 -19.27
N MET A 96 21.67 13.92 -19.12
CA MET A 96 22.54 12.79 -18.78
C MET A 96 22.17 11.53 -19.58
N PRO A 97 22.48 11.49 -20.89
CA PRO A 97 22.21 10.32 -21.72
C PRO A 97 23.00 9.11 -21.19
N GLY A 98 22.31 8.01 -20.85
CA GLY A 98 22.93 6.76 -20.40
C GLY A 98 23.02 6.58 -18.87
N ALA A 99 22.73 7.60 -18.06
CA ALA A 99 22.65 7.48 -16.60
C ALA A 99 21.34 6.83 -16.10
N THR A 100 20.36 6.67 -16.99
CA THR A 100 19.06 6.03 -16.72
C THR A 100 19.11 4.50 -16.75
N PHE A 101 20.22 3.89 -17.17
CA PHE A 101 20.31 2.43 -17.14
C PHE A 101 20.83 1.93 -15.80
N ARG A 102 19.93 1.20 -15.10
CA ARG A 102 20.12 0.36 -13.92
C ARG A 102 19.85 1.04 -12.56
N LEU A 103 19.08 0.32 -11.71
CA LEU A 103 18.55 0.68 -10.39
C LEU A 103 19.50 1.53 -9.51
N LEU A 104 20.82 1.34 -9.63
CA LEU A 104 21.85 2.07 -8.89
C LEU A 104 21.89 3.58 -9.18
N GLY A 105 21.71 4.00 -10.44
CA GLY A 105 21.78 5.41 -10.82
C GLY A 105 20.63 6.23 -10.25
N ILE A 106 19.43 5.67 -10.33
CA ILE A 106 18.21 6.20 -9.72
C ILE A 106 18.36 6.26 -8.19
N GLU A 107 18.80 5.19 -7.53
CA GLU A 107 18.94 5.17 -6.07
C GLU A 107 19.92 6.23 -5.56
N VAL A 108 21.05 6.44 -6.26
CA VAL A 108 22.03 7.47 -5.90
C VAL A 108 21.44 8.86 -6.07
N LEU A 109 20.72 9.12 -7.16
CA LEU A 109 20.05 10.40 -7.39
C LEU A 109 18.97 10.67 -6.34
N THR A 110 18.09 9.70 -6.07
CA THR A 110 17.03 9.85 -5.06
C THR A 110 17.61 10.06 -3.66
N LYS A 111 18.69 9.35 -3.27
CA LYS A 111 19.38 9.59 -1.99
C LYS A 111 20.00 10.98 -1.93
N TYR A 112 20.62 11.44 -3.01
CA TYR A 112 21.20 12.78 -3.09
C TYR A 112 20.12 13.86 -2.95
N LEU A 113 19.03 13.76 -3.72
CA LEU A 113 17.91 14.70 -3.65
C LEU A 113 17.26 14.68 -2.26
N ASN A 114 17.03 13.50 -1.67
CA ASN A 114 16.53 13.39 -0.31
C ASN A 114 17.45 14.06 0.71
N ASN A 115 18.76 14.00 0.53
CA ASN A 115 19.71 14.64 1.44
C ASN A 115 19.75 16.17 1.24
N VAL A 116 19.67 16.64 0.00
CA VAL A 116 19.61 18.07 -0.34
C VAL A 116 18.32 18.72 0.17
N PHE A 117 17.17 18.08 -0.06
CA PHE A 117 15.87 18.60 0.38
C PHE A 117 15.56 18.33 1.86
N ARG A 118 16.23 17.36 2.51
CA ARG A 118 16.12 17.16 3.97
C ARG A 118 16.58 18.36 4.80
N VAL A 119 17.37 19.26 4.23
CA VAL A 119 17.90 20.43 4.96
C VAL A 119 16.82 21.49 5.21
N ASN A 120 15.67 21.43 4.54
CA ASN A 120 14.58 22.38 4.78
C ASN A 120 13.38 21.70 5.47
N ASN A 121 13.52 21.48 6.78
CA ASN A 121 12.37 21.57 7.69
C ASN A 121 11.84 23.01 7.63
N PHE A 122 10.97 23.30 6.67
CA PHE A 122 10.03 24.40 6.82
C PHE A 122 8.65 23.82 7.12
N LEU A 123 8.22 24.01 8.37
CA LEU A 123 6.82 24.06 8.75
C LEU A 123 6.05 24.88 7.72
N VAL A 124 4.97 24.33 7.16
CA VAL A 124 3.73 25.09 6.92
C VAL A 124 2.55 24.13 7.14
N PHE A 125 1.52 24.67 7.78
CA PHE A 125 0.29 24.05 8.30
C PHE A 125 -0.58 23.35 7.26
#